data_AF-A0A3D1EV19-F1
#
_entry.id   AF-A0A3D1EV19-F1
#
_cell.length_a   1.000
_cell.length_b   1.000
_cell.length_c   1.000
_cell.angle_alpha   90.00
_cell.angle_beta   90.00
_cell.angle_gamma   90.00
#
_symmetry.space_group_name_H-M   'P 1'
#
loop_
_entity.id
_entity.type
_entity.pdbx_description
1 polymer ?
#
loop_
_entity_poly.entity_id
_entity_poly.type
_entity_poly.pdbx_seq_one_letter_code
_entity_poly.pdbx_strand_id
1 'polypeptide(L)'
;HTGQWTTNPISSAQFVTDCDWYELTAPARGSYAFRFGPGSDNAGTLGEPGVDGVLNMDVNTLWPHKQQLMIGMPPETHPVHKQVSYTIRGDGKTLADGQSGMWILGQADINVSVDGIKTLELQTQCGGRPTLFWANGVIVTRDGKEIPMSQLPLTFNNTRKPAESGKDYQGGPIKIQGIAYPKAIPAQPENHKQPSIVHVDLSAIQAVQFKCVLGSDYPMGDETQRRKTVAQRQVGKEARFLTVIEPFESQRVVVRAQAITPDKLRVELTDGRVQQIEIHNLQGDGHNITATITETRDGKQLRSETTEKK
;
A
#
# COMPACT_ATOMS: atom_id res chain seq x y z
N HIS A 1 -8.64 6.60 -2.58
CA HIS A 1 -7.30 6.02 -2.71
C HIS A 1 -6.23 7.11 -2.60
N THR A 2 -5.15 6.88 -1.87
CA THR A 2 -3.94 7.72 -1.83
C THR A 2 -2.70 6.84 -1.95
N GLY A 3 -1.64 7.34 -2.58
CA GLY A 3 -0.40 6.57 -2.77
C GLY A 3 0.32 6.22 -1.47
N GLN A 4 0.23 7.10 -0.47
CA GLN A 4 0.78 6.91 0.87
C GLN A 4 -0.19 7.36 1.96
N TRP A 5 -0.03 6.85 3.18
CA TRP A 5 -0.86 7.23 4.32
C TRP A 5 -0.60 8.68 4.73
N THR A 6 0.66 9.09 4.82
CA THR A 6 1.03 10.46 5.21
C THR A 6 2.29 10.91 4.49
N THR A 7 2.39 12.21 4.21
CA THR A 7 3.60 12.87 3.68
C THR A 7 4.54 13.31 4.80
N ASN A 8 4.18 13.12 6.07
CA ASN A 8 4.97 13.61 7.19
C ASN A 8 6.31 12.83 7.30
N PRO A 9 7.46 13.47 7.05
CA PRO A 9 8.75 12.78 6.95
C PRO A 9 9.25 12.23 8.29
N ILE A 10 8.69 12.67 9.43
CA ILE A 10 9.05 12.13 10.75
C ILE A 10 8.18 10.94 11.17
N SER A 11 7.15 10.58 10.39
CA SER A 11 6.27 9.45 10.69
C SER A 11 6.69 8.22 9.92
N SER A 12 6.83 7.07 10.58
CA SER A 12 7.03 5.78 9.89
C SER A 12 5.84 5.39 9.01
N ALA A 13 4.65 5.94 9.27
CA ALA A 13 3.46 5.72 8.46
C ALA A 13 3.62 6.23 7.01
N GLN A 14 4.60 7.09 6.71
CA GLN A 14 4.91 7.50 5.34
C GLN A 14 5.24 6.31 4.43
N PHE A 15 5.77 5.21 4.99
CA PHE A 15 6.11 4.00 4.24
C PHE A 15 4.92 3.05 4.04
N VAL A 16 3.74 3.37 4.58
CA VAL A 16 2.51 2.64 4.26
C VAL A 16 1.95 3.22 2.96
N THR A 17 2.01 2.43 1.90
CA THR A 17 1.59 2.83 0.55
C THR A 17 0.27 2.16 0.14
N ASP A 18 -0.23 2.47 -1.06
CA ASP A 18 -1.42 1.81 -1.65
C ASP A 18 -2.64 1.87 -0.70
N CYS A 19 -2.98 3.09 -0.28
CA CYS A 19 -3.93 3.31 0.81
C CYS A 19 -5.34 3.57 0.27
N ASP A 20 -6.24 2.60 0.50
CA ASP A 20 -7.66 2.75 0.24
C ASP A 20 -8.38 3.24 1.49
N TRP A 21 -9.19 4.28 1.31
CA TRP A 21 -9.89 4.97 2.38
C TRP A 21 -11.39 4.75 2.25
N TYR A 22 -12.02 4.46 3.38
CA TYR A 22 -13.43 4.14 3.50
C TYR A 22 -14.08 5.01 4.57
N GLU A 23 -15.19 5.64 4.23
CA GLU A 23 -16.07 6.32 5.19
C GLU A 23 -17.22 5.37 5.52
N LEU A 24 -17.35 5.00 6.80
CA LEU A 24 -18.24 3.93 7.23
C LEU A 24 -19.04 4.34 8.47
N THR A 25 -20.19 3.69 8.65
CA THR A 25 -20.97 3.76 9.89
C THR A 25 -20.80 2.47 10.68
N ALA A 26 -20.45 2.55 11.96
CA ALA A 26 -20.30 1.39 12.83
C ALA A 26 -21.66 0.75 13.17
N PRO A 27 -21.73 -0.58 13.35
CA PRO A 27 -20.62 -1.52 13.30
C PRO A 27 -20.16 -1.82 11.87
N ALA A 28 -18.85 -1.90 11.65
CA ALA A 28 -18.26 -2.37 10.39
C ALA A 28 -17.32 -3.54 10.63
N ARG A 29 -17.37 -4.55 9.76
CA ARG A 29 -16.55 -5.77 9.84
C ARG A 29 -15.61 -5.85 8.65
N GLY A 30 -14.31 -5.98 8.92
CA GLY A 30 -13.34 -6.46 7.94
C GLY A 30 -13.01 -7.92 8.23
N SER A 31 -13.02 -8.76 7.20
CA SER A 31 -12.64 -10.18 7.28
C SER A 31 -11.30 -10.38 6.58
N TYR A 32 -10.34 -10.92 7.30
CA TYR A 32 -8.96 -11.09 6.85
C TYR A 32 -8.52 -12.54 7.02
N ALA A 33 -7.55 -12.96 6.22
CA ALA A 33 -6.92 -14.25 6.34
C ALA A 33 -5.40 -14.08 6.20
N PHE A 34 -4.67 -14.73 7.09
CA PHE A 34 -3.22 -14.85 7.02
C PHE A 34 -2.87 -16.31 6.79
N ARG A 35 -2.07 -16.60 5.75
CA ARG A 35 -1.71 -17.97 5.36
C ARG A 35 -0.26 -18.25 5.70
N PHE A 36 0.00 -19.40 6.30
CA PHE A 36 1.33 -19.95 6.57
C PHE A 36 1.49 -21.30 5.86
N GLY A 37 2.73 -21.65 5.51
CA GLY A 37 3.08 -22.94 4.91
C GLY A 37 3.23 -22.93 3.38
N PRO A 38 3.34 -24.11 2.75
CA PRO A 38 3.60 -24.25 1.31
C PRO A 38 2.60 -23.47 0.44
N GLY A 39 3.12 -22.65 -0.48
CA GLY A 39 2.31 -21.83 -1.39
C GLY A 39 1.79 -20.51 -0.82
N SER A 40 2.06 -20.21 0.46
CA SER A 40 1.83 -18.88 1.03
C SER A 40 2.91 -17.88 0.63
N ASP A 41 2.52 -16.63 0.37
CA ASP A 41 3.48 -15.56 0.11
C ASP A 41 3.83 -14.80 1.39
N ASN A 42 4.86 -15.29 2.06
CA ASN A 42 5.42 -14.67 3.27
C ASN A 42 6.79 -14.02 3.03
N ALA A 43 7.21 -13.86 1.77
CA ALA A 43 8.57 -13.46 1.42
C ALA A 43 8.98 -12.07 1.98
N GLY A 44 7.99 -11.22 2.24
CA GLY A 44 8.18 -9.89 2.80
C GLY A 44 8.11 -9.79 4.33
N THR A 45 7.81 -10.89 5.02
CA THR A 45 7.53 -10.93 6.47
C THR A 45 8.79 -11.33 7.25
N LEU A 46 9.18 -10.52 8.25
CA LEU A 46 10.34 -10.78 9.12
C LEU A 46 10.01 -11.64 10.36
N GLY A 47 8.88 -12.34 10.36
CA GLY A 47 8.44 -13.18 11.48
C GLY A 47 8.95 -14.61 11.36
N GLU A 48 9.08 -15.31 12.50
CA GLU A 48 9.27 -16.76 12.48
C GLU A 48 8.06 -17.42 11.81
N PRO A 49 8.27 -18.45 10.96
CA PRO A 49 7.15 -19.16 10.37
C PRO A 49 6.28 -19.75 11.49
N GLY A 50 5.01 -19.36 11.51
CA GLY A 50 4.00 -19.97 12.37
C GLY A 50 3.69 -21.41 11.91
N VAL A 51 2.74 -22.05 12.60
CA VAL A 51 2.20 -23.34 12.16
C VAL A 51 1.51 -23.17 10.81
N ASP A 52 1.77 -24.10 9.89
CA ASP A 52 1.10 -24.15 8.59
C ASP A 52 -0.43 -24.11 8.74
N GLY A 53 -1.09 -23.29 7.93
CA GLY A 53 -2.54 -23.14 7.99
C GLY A 53 -3.02 -21.74 7.64
N VAL A 54 -4.33 -21.54 7.79
CA VAL A 54 -4.98 -20.24 7.57
C VAL A 54 -5.50 -19.74 8.91
N LEU A 55 -4.95 -18.62 9.36
CA LEU A 55 -5.52 -17.85 10.47
C LEU A 55 -6.52 -16.86 9.89
N ASN A 56 -7.82 -17.09 10.12
CA ASN A 56 -8.84 -16.11 9.77
C ASN A 56 -9.02 -15.13 10.93
N MET A 57 -9.38 -13.90 10.61
CA MET A 57 -9.59 -12.84 11.59
C MET A 57 -10.70 -11.89 11.13
N ASP A 58 -11.76 -11.79 11.93
CA ASP A 58 -12.76 -10.75 11.78
C ASP A 58 -12.44 -9.59 12.72
N VAL A 59 -12.35 -8.37 12.18
CA VAL A 59 -12.15 -7.12 12.94
C VAL A 59 -13.45 -6.32 12.87
N ASN A 60 -14.20 -6.30 13.97
CA ASN A 60 -15.45 -5.58 14.10
C ASN A 60 -15.18 -4.23 14.78
N THR A 61 -15.22 -3.14 14.02
CA THR A 61 -15.14 -1.77 14.54
C THR A 61 -16.53 -1.30 14.96
N LEU A 62 -16.69 -0.87 16.21
CA LEU A 62 -17.98 -0.62 16.84
C LEU A 62 -18.19 0.84 17.25
N TRP A 63 -17.10 1.56 17.54
CA TRP A 63 -17.10 2.97 17.90
C TRP A 63 -15.84 3.65 17.36
N PRO A 64 -15.90 4.93 16.90
CA PRO A 64 -17.07 5.80 16.83
C PRO A 64 -18.08 5.39 15.75
N HIS A 65 -19.33 5.84 15.90
CA HIS A 65 -20.39 5.53 14.94
C HIS A 65 -20.07 6.00 13.52
N LYS A 66 -19.48 7.18 13.36
CA LYS A 66 -18.94 7.64 12.07
C LYS A 66 -17.43 7.46 12.12
N GLN A 67 -16.90 6.69 11.20
CA GLN A 67 -15.51 6.28 11.23
C GLN A 67 -14.90 6.28 9.84
N GLN A 68 -13.62 6.65 9.80
CA GLN A 68 -12.78 6.49 8.63
C GLN A 68 -11.87 5.28 8.85
N LEU A 69 -11.86 4.36 7.88
CA LEU A 69 -10.97 3.21 7.84
C LEU A 69 -10.03 3.34 6.65
N MET A 70 -8.78 2.90 6.85
CA MET A 70 -7.79 2.78 5.79
C MET A 70 -7.29 1.34 5.74
N ILE A 71 -7.21 0.80 4.53
CA ILE A 71 -6.49 -0.42 4.24
C ILE A 71 -5.29 -0.02 3.38
N GLY A 72 -4.09 -0.28 3.87
CA GLY A 72 -2.85 0.11 3.22
C GLY A 72 -1.84 -1.01 3.25
N MET A 73 -0.78 -0.86 2.48
CA MET A 73 0.30 -1.82 2.40
C MET A 73 1.51 -1.33 3.21
N PRO A 74 1.84 -1.99 4.34
CA PRO A 74 3.03 -1.66 5.09
C PRO A 74 4.31 -2.05 4.33
N PRO A 75 5.46 -1.46 4.69
CA PRO A 75 6.75 -1.86 4.12
C PRO A 75 7.04 -3.34 4.43
N GLU A 76 7.43 -4.10 3.41
CA GLU A 76 7.92 -5.48 3.45
C GLU A 76 9.43 -5.56 3.14
N THR A 77 10.11 -6.58 3.66
CA THR A 77 11.56 -6.71 3.49
C THR A 77 11.92 -7.45 2.19
N HIS A 78 11.83 -6.73 1.08
CA HIS A 78 12.33 -7.22 -0.22
C HIS A 78 13.67 -6.55 -0.57
N PRO A 79 14.67 -7.29 -1.08
CA PRO A 79 15.97 -6.73 -1.46
C PRO A 79 15.89 -6.05 -2.84
N VAL A 80 15.03 -5.03 -2.95
CA VAL A 80 14.76 -4.29 -4.19
C VAL A 80 15.32 -2.87 -4.17
N HIS A 81 15.71 -2.35 -3.01
CA HIS A 81 16.30 -1.02 -2.90
C HIS A 81 17.54 -0.90 -3.81
N LYS A 82 17.68 0.22 -4.51
CA LYS A 82 18.83 0.47 -5.39
C LYS A 82 19.07 1.96 -5.59
N GLN A 83 20.30 2.35 -5.87
CA GLN A 83 20.61 3.68 -6.39
C GLN A 83 20.44 3.68 -7.91
N VAL A 84 19.81 4.72 -8.44
CA VAL A 84 19.55 4.87 -9.87
C VAL A 84 20.08 6.22 -10.32
N SER A 85 20.93 6.21 -11.33
CA SER A 85 21.29 7.40 -12.08
C SER A 85 20.43 7.47 -13.35
N TYR A 86 20.00 8.67 -13.73
CA TYR A 86 19.25 8.87 -14.97
C TYR A 86 19.74 10.08 -15.76
N THR A 87 19.50 10.06 -17.07
CA THR A 87 19.79 11.18 -17.97
C THR A 87 18.74 11.21 -19.08
N ILE A 88 18.27 12.41 -19.40
CA ILE A 88 17.32 12.70 -20.48
C ILE A 88 18.07 13.53 -21.52
N ARG A 89 18.13 13.07 -22.77
CA ARG A 89 18.77 13.82 -23.86
C ARG A 89 17.81 14.10 -24.99
N GLY A 90 17.88 15.31 -25.54
CA GLY A 90 17.19 15.71 -26.76
C GLY A 90 18.21 16.03 -27.85
N ASP A 91 18.14 15.33 -28.98
CA ASP A 91 19.09 15.48 -30.11
C ASP A 91 20.57 15.49 -29.65
N GLY A 92 20.89 14.58 -28.73
CA GLY A 92 22.24 14.43 -28.14
C GLY A 92 22.60 15.40 -27.01
N LYS A 93 21.76 16.41 -26.71
CA LYS A 93 22.00 17.36 -25.61
C LYS A 93 21.28 16.93 -24.34
N THR A 94 21.97 16.97 -23.19
CA THR A 94 21.33 16.71 -21.89
C THR A 94 20.29 17.78 -21.56
N LEU A 95 19.06 17.34 -21.29
CA LEU A 95 17.94 18.18 -20.85
C LEU A 95 17.73 18.10 -19.33
N ALA A 96 18.00 16.93 -18.75
CA ALA A 96 17.98 16.69 -17.31
C ALA A 96 18.84 15.47 -16.97
N ASP A 97 19.40 15.43 -15.78
CA ASP A 97 20.04 14.26 -15.19
C ASP A 97 19.87 14.28 -13.66
N GLY A 98 20.16 13.15 -13.01
CA GLY A 98 20.08 13.06 -11.57
C GLY A 98 20.37 11.67 -11.04
N GLN A 99 20.33 11.56 -9.71
CA GLN A 99 20.43 10.30 -8.99
C GLN A 99 19.36 10.23 -7.91
N SER A 100 18.80 9.04 -7.67
CA SER A 100 17.83 8.82 -6.60
C SER A 100 17.92 7.40 -6.05
N GLY A 101 17.70 7.27 -4.74
CA GLY A 101 17.54 5.99 -4.08
C GLY A 101 16.11 5.49 -4.29
N MET A 102 15.96 4.42 -5.06
CA MET A 102 14.66 3.85 -5.38
C MET A 102 14.34 2.69 -4.44
N TRP A 103 13.25 2.85 -3.68
CA TRP A 103 12.60 1.82 -2.87
C TRP A 103 11.11 2.14 -2.74
N ILE A 104 10.55 2.28 -1.53
CA ILE A 104 9.09 2.44 -1.32
C ILE A 104 8.57 3.81 -1.75
N LEU A 105 9.31 4.88 -1.47
CA LEU A 105 8.92 6.25 -1.78
C LEU A 105 9.85 6.93 -2.79
N GLY A 106 10.91 6.23 -3.19
CA GLY A 106 11.93 6.76 -4.09
C GLY A 106 11.37 6.89 -5.50
N GLN A 107 11.33 8.12 -5.99
CA GLN A 107 11.01 8.45 -7.37
C GLN A 107 11.79 9.70 -7.82
N ALA A 108 11.76 9.98 -9.12
CA ALA A 108 12.19 11.25 -9.69
C ALA A 108 11.12 11.76 -10.65
N ASP A 109 10.58 12.94 -10.35
CA ASP A 109 9.65 13.65 -11.22
C ASP A 109 10.45 14.43 -12.28
N ILE A 110 10.19 14.15 -13.55
CA ILE A 110 10.90 14.74 -14.68
C ILE A 110 9.91 15.53 -15.53
N ASN A 111 10.28 16.77 -15.80
CA ASN A 111 9.46 17.70 -16.57
C ASN A 111 10.40 18.63 -17.36
N VAL A 112 10.61 18.32 -18.64
CA VAL A 112 11.58 19.04 -19.50
C VAL A 112 10.95 19.51 -20.80
N SER A 113 11.38 20.67 -21.28
CA SER A 113 11.01 21.14 -22.61
C SER A 113 11.66 20.25 -23.68
N VAL A 114 10.88 19.89 -24.68
CA VAL A 114 11.33 19.17 -25.88
C VAL A 114 10.95 19.92 -27.15
N ASP A 115 10.66 21.23 -27.04
CA ASP A 115 10.32 22.05 -28.21
C ASP A 115 11.48 22.09 -29.20
N GLY A 116 11.19 21.74 -30.45
CA GLY A 116 12.18 21.63 -31.52
C GLY A 116 13.09 20.38 -31.45
N ILE A 117 12.91 19.50 -30.46
CA ILE A 117 13.66 18.24 -30.35
C ILE A 117 13.02 17.17 -31.24
N LYS A 118 13.84 16.47 -32.02
CA LYS A 118 13.37 15.38 -32.91
C LYS A 118 13.54 14.00 -32.30
N THR A 119 14.55 13.83 -31.47
CA THR A 119 14.86 12.54 -30.84
C THR A 119 15.04 12.73 -29.34
N LEU A 120 14.32 11.93 -28.55
CA LEU A 120 14.43 11.91 -27.10
C LEU A 120 15.05 10.58 -26.67
N GLU A 121 15.99 10.66 -25.75
CA GLU A 121 16.68 9.52 -25.15
C GLU A 121 16.46 9.53 -23.64
N LEU A 122 15.95 8.42 -23.10
CA LEU A 122 15.80 8.20 -21.68
C LEU A 122 16.81 7.14 -21.23
N GLN A 123 17.78 7.55 -20.43
CA GLN A 123 18.85 6.69 -19.94
C GLN A 123 18.67 6.42 -18.45
N THR A 124 18.87 5.17 -18.03
CA THR A 124 19.04 4.79 -16.62
C THR A 124 20.27 3.90 -16.43
N GLN A 125 20.85 3.96 -15.24
CA GLN A 125 21.94 3.09 -14.83
C GLN A 125 21.71 2.66 -13.38
N CYS A 126 21.61 1.35 -13.15
CA CYS A 126 21.47 0.76 -11.82
C CYS A 126 21.83 -0.74 -11.85
N GLY A 127 22.02 -1.30 -10.65
CA GLY A 127 22.08 -2.75 -10.44
C GLY A 127 20.88 -3.26 -9.64
N GLY A 128 20.95 -4.53 -9.24
CA GLY A 128 19.95 -5.16 -8.37
C GLY A 128 18.75 -5.76 -9.10
N ARG A 129 17.67 -6.06 -8.38
CA ARG A 129 16.48 -6.73 -8.94
C ARG A 129 15.71 -5.83 -9.91
N PRO A 130 15.12 -6.39 -11.00
CA PRO A 130 14.38 -5.61 -11.98
C PRO A 130 13.07 -5.08 -11.39
N THR A 131 12.97 -3.76 -11.29
CA THR A 131 11.80 -3.05 -10.71
C THR A 131 11.62 -1.65 -11.29
N LEU A 132 12.53 -1.17 -12.14
CA LEU A 132 12.54 0.22 -12.58
C LEU A 132 11.64 0.45 -13.80
N PHE A 133 10.86 1.52 -13.75
CA PHE A 133 9.96 1.94 -14.83
C PHE A 133 9.97 3.46 -15.03
N TRP A 134 9.80 3.89 -16.29
CA TRP A 134 9.35 5.23 -16.63
C TRP A 134 7.82 5.24 -16.60
N ALA A 135 7.26 5.65 -15.48
CA ALA A 135 5.83 5.77 -15.25
C ALA A 135 5.29 7.12 -15.70
N ASN A 136 4.00 7.14 -16.02
CA ASN A 136 3.28 8.35 -16.47
C ASN A 136 4.00 9.15 -17.57
N GLY A 137 4.78 8.47 -18.42
CA GLY A 137 5.51 9.10 -19.51
C GLY A 137 4.54 9.67 -20.53
N VAL A 138 4.52 11.00 -20.69
CA VAL A 138 3.68 11.70 -21.68
C VAL A 138 4.48 12.77 -22.42
N ILE A 139 4.22 12.86 -23.72
CA ILE A 139 4.63 13.99 -24.55
C ILE A 139 3.44 14.93 -24.70
N VAL A 140 3.60 16.18 -24.30
CA VAL A 140 2.63 17.25 -24.54
C VAL A 140 2.97 17.88 -25.89
N THR A 141 2.00 17.95 -26.80
CA THR A 141 2.13 18.63 -28.08
C THR A 141 1.74 20.10 -27.97
N ARG A 142 2.10 20.90 -28.99
CA ARG A 142 1.91 22.35 -29.01
C ARG A 142 0.44 22.79 -28.89
N ASP A 143 -0.50 21.94 -29.31
CA ASP A 143 -1.95 22.11 -29.15
C ASP A 143 -2.48 21.67 -27.78
N GLY A 144 -1.60 21.21 -26.87
CA GLY A 144 -1.92 20.79 -25.51
C GLY A 144 -2.32 19.31 -25.37
N LYS A 145 -2.33 18.52 -26.45
CA LYS A 145 -2.64 17.09 -26.36
C LYS A 145 -1.51 16.33 -25.65
N GLU A 146 -1.89 15.44 -24.73
CA GLU A 146 -0.93 14.53 -24.07
C GLU A 146 -0.95 13.15 -24.77
N ILE A 147 0.21 12.72 -25.25
CA ILE A 147 0.42 11.42 -25.91
C ILE A 147 1.24 10.53 -24.97
N PRO A 148 0.68 9.41 -24.46
CA PRO A 148 1.44 8.46 -23.66
C PRO A 148 2.62 7.89 -24.44
N MET A 149 3.78 7.76 -23.79
CA MET A 149 4.97 7.16 -24.40
C MET A 149 4.72 5.76 -24.95
N SER A 150 3.88 4.97 -24.28
CA SER A 150 3.50 3.62 -24.73
C SER A 150 2.76 3.58 -26.07
N GLN A 151 2.33 4.73 -26.60
CA GLN A 151 1.71 4.87 -27.93
C GLN A 151 2.66 5.42 -28.99
N LEU A 152 3.89 5.77 -28.61
CA LEU A 152 4.91 6.30 -29.51
C LEU A 152 5.80 5.16 -30.04
N PRO A 153 6.47 5.36 -31.18
CA PRO A 153 7.50 4.44 -31.65
C PRO A 153 8.70 4.48 -30.71
N LEU A 154 8.85 3.41 -29.91
CA LEU A 154 9.94 3.26 -28.94
C LEU A 154 10.95 2.21 -29.43
N THR A 155 12.24 2.53 -29.30
CA THR A 155 13.31 1.53 -29.40
C THR A 155 14.05 1.41 -28.08
N PHE A 156 14.49 0.20 -27.76
CA PHE A 156 15.06 -0.16 -26.48
C PHE A 156 16.45 -0.75 -26.70
N ASN A 157 17.44 -0.24 -25.99
CA ASN A 157 18.80 -0.76 -25.99
C ASN A 157 19.22 -1.08 -24.55
N ASN A 158 19.67 -2.31 -24.32
CA ASN A 158 20.03 -2.83 -23.00
C ASN A 158 18.92 -2.62 -21.94
N THR A 159 17.64 -2.58 -22.37
CA THR A 159 16.50 -2.47 -21.46
C THR A 159 15.83 -3.82 -21.30
N ARG A 160 15.75 -4.30 -20.06
CA ARG A 160 14.99 -5.51 -19.73
C ARG A 160 13.50 -5.23 -19.87
N LYS A 161 12.79 -6.09 -20.61
CA LYS A 161 11.33 -5.98 -20.77
C LYS A 161 10.61 -6.96 -19.83
N PRO A 162 9.47 -6.58 -19.24
CA PRO A 162 8.60 -7.54 -18.57
C PRO A 162 8.03 -8.54 -19.59
N ALA A 163 7.52 -9.67 -19.11
CA ALA A 163 6.92 -10.69 -19.95
C ALA A 163 5.63 -10.19 -20.65
N GLU A 164 4.88 -9.31 -19.98
CA GLU A 164 3.66 -8.70 -20.49
C GLU A 164 3.72 -7.18 -20.35
N SER A 165 3.24 -6.45 -21.36
CA SER A 165 3.20 -4.98 -21.33
C SER A 165 2.17 -4.50 -20.30
N GLY A 166 2.53 -3.45 -19.54
CA GLY A 166 1.67 -2.93 -18.46
C GLY A 166 1.68 -3.76 -17.17
N LYS A 167 2.51 -4.80 -17.10
CA LYS A 167 2.78 -5.60 -15.90
C LYS A 167 4.21 -5.40 -15.42
N ASP A 168 4.44 -5.64 -14.14
CA ASP A 168 5.78 -5.65 -13.59
C ASP A 168 6.61 -6.86 -14.10
N TYR A 169 7.86 -6.95 -13.66
CA TYR A 169 8.78 -8.03 -14.08
C TYR A 169 8.42 -9.43 -13.55
N GLN A 170 7.40 -9.53 -12.69
CA GLN A 170 6.85 -10.76 -12.10
C GLN A 170 5.36 -10.98 -12.44
N GLY A 171 4.77 -10.16 -13.32
CA GLY A 171 3.37 -10.29 -13.76
C GLY A 171 2.33 -9.53 -12.91
N GLY A 172 2.77 -8.79 -11.89
CA GLY A 172 1.94 -7.95 -11.03
C GLY A 172 1.59 -6.58 -11.65
N PRO A 173 0.80 -5.75 -10.95
CA PRO A 173 0.59 -4.36 -11.34
C PRO A 173 1.86 -3.54 -11.13
N ILE A 174 2.10 -2.52 -11.96
CA ILE A 174 3.21 -1.58 -11.76
C ILE A 174 2.74 -0.48 -10.80
N LYS A 175 3.28 -0.41 -9.59
CA LYS A 175 2.97 0.62 -8.59
C LYS A 175 4.21 1.37 -8.13
N ILE A 176 4.21 2.69 -8.27
CA ILE A 176 5.28 3.56 -7.73
C ILE A 176 4.65 4.42 -6.64
N GLN A 177 5.23 4.40 -5.44
CA GLN A 177 4.68 5.07 -4.26
C GLN A 177 3.18 4.77 -4.06
N GLY A 178 2.78 3.50 -4.28
CA GLY A 178 1.41 3.03 -4.14
C GLY A 178 0.43 3.46 -5.23
N ILE A 179 0.87 4.21 -6.26
CA ILE A 179 0.02 4.60 -7.39
C ILE A 179 0.26 3.67 -8.57
N ALA A 180 -0.83 3.15 -9.17
CA ALA A 180 -0.75 2.25 -10.32
C ALA A 180 -0.45 2.99 -11.63
N TYR A 181 0.46 2.42 -12.44
CA TYR A 181 0.87 2.96 -13.73
C TYR A 181 0.82 1.91 -14.85
N PRO A 182 -0.38 1.53 -15.34
CA PRO A 182 -0.54 0.45 -16.32
C PRO A 182 0.06 0.76 -17.71
N LYS A 183 0.44 2.01 -17.96
CA LYS A 183 1.05 2.48 -19.22
C LYS A 183 2.54 2.76 -19.08
N ALA A 184 3.15 2.41 -17.95
CA ALA A 184 4.58 2.58 -17.73
C ALA A 184 5.40 1.75 -18.72
N ILE A 185 6.58 2.24 -19.08
CA ILE A 185 7.52 1.54 -19.96
C ILE A 185 8.75 1.12 -19.15
N PRO A 186 9.40 0.00 -19.50
CA PRO A 186 10.52 -0.51 -18.72
C PRO A 186 11.71 0.45 -18.74
N ALA A 187 12.41 0.51 -17.61
CA ALA A 187 13.60 1.32 -17.45
C ALA A 187 14.78 0.52 -16.86
N GLN A 188 14.60 -0.77 -16.53
CA GLN A 188 15.67 -1.56 -15.92
C GLN A 188 16.74 -1.94 -16.97
N PRO A 189 18.05 -1.80 -16.67
CA PRO A 189 19.11 -2.38 -17.49
C PRO A 189 19.06 -3.92 -17.53
N GLU A 190 19.20 -4.51 -18.71
CA GLU A 190 19.37 -5.96 -18.87
C GLU A 190 20.76 -6.41 -18.38
N ASN A 191 21.81 -5.73 -18.85
CA ASN A 191 23.15 -5.82 -18.31
C ASN A 191 23.44 -4.61 -17.41
N HIS A 192 23.57 -4.84 -16.10
CA HIS A 192 23.82 -3.79 -15.11
C HIS A 192 25.16 -3.04 -15.29
N LYS A 193 26.09 -3.54 -16.12
CA LYS A 193 27.35 -2.83 -16.42
C LYS A 193 27.22 -1.75 -17.49
N GLN A 194 26.05 -1.67 -18.14
CA GLN A 194 25.77 -0.73 -19.22
C GLN A 194 24.44 -0.02 -18.93
N PRO A 195 24.26 1.21 -19.41
CA PRO A 195 22.99 1.91 -19.22
C PRO A 195 21.87 1.26 -20.03
N SER A 196 20.66 1.30 -19.50
CA SER A 196 19.44 1.10 -20.28
C SER A 196 19.14 2.39 -21.05
N ILE A 197 18.78 2.28 -22.32
CA ILE A 197 18.46 3.43 -23.17
C ILE A 197 17.14 3.18 -23.90
N VAL A 198 16.19 4.10 -23.74
CA VAL A 198 14.96 4.15 -24.51
C VAL A 198 15.01 5.34 -25.45
N HIS A 199 14.88 5.12 -26.75
CA HIS A 199 14.75 6.20 -27.72
C HIS A 199 13.29 6.38 -28.15
N VAL A 200 12.92 7.64 -28.34
CA VAL A 200 11.61 8.07 -28.83
C VAL A 200 11.81 8.99 -30.03
N ASP A 201 11.13 8.68 -31.12
CA ASP A 201 11.05 9.58 -32.27
C ASP A 201 9.92 10.60 -32.05
N LEU A 202 10.29 11.88 -32.02
CA LEU A 202 9.37 13.02 -31.90
C LEU A 202 9.19 13.76 -33.23
N SER A 203 9.88 13.37 -34.30
CA SER A 203 9.94 14.13 -35.56
C SER A 203 8.59 14.37 -36.23
N ALA A 204 7.64 13.45 -36.04
CA ALA A 204 6.29 13.51 -36.61
C ALA A 204 5.26 14.19 -35.68
N ILE A 205 5.67 14.65 -34.49
CA ILE A 205 4.77 15.26 -33.51
C ILE A 205 5.29 16.63 -33.09
N GLN A 206 4.39 17.60 -32.94
CA GLN A 206 4.75 18.95 -32.47
C GLN A 206 4.97 18.96 -30.95
N ALA A 207 5.91 18.15 -30.46
CA ALA A 207 6.22 17.99 -29.05
C ALA A 207 6.77 19.29 -28.46
N VAL A 208 6.31 19.66 -27.26
CA VAL A 208 6.80 20.83 -26.53
C VAL A 208 7.26 20.48 -25.12
N GLN A 209 6.69 19.45 -24.50
CA GLN A 209 7.05 19.04 -23.14
C GLN A 209 7.11 17.52 -23.02
N PHE A 210 8.09 17.01 -22.30
CA PHE A 210 8.12 15.63 -21.80
C PHE A 210 7.93 15.63 -20.29
N LYS A 211 6.99 14.80 -19.79
CA LYS A 211 6.75 14.57 -18.37
C LYS A 211 6.83 13.07 -18.09
N CYS A 212 7.49 12.67 -17.00
CA CYS A 212 7.41 11.31 -16.49
C CYS A 212 7.76 11.24 -15.00
N VAL A 213 7.45 10.10 -14.40
CA VAL A 213 7.94 9.68 -13.09
C VAL A 213 8.87 8.50 -13.31
N LEU A 214 10.13 8.61 -12.94
CA LEU A 214 11.01 7.46 -12.83
C LEU A 214 10.89 6.88 -11.43
N GLY A 215 10.60 5.59 -11.30
CA GLY A 215 10.53 4.98 -9.98
C GLY A 215 10.59 3.46 -10.01
N SER A 216 10.76 2.90 -8.81
CA SER A 216 10.77 1.47 -8.60
C SER A 216 9.36 0.99 -8.28
N ASP A 217 8.95 -0.06 -8.98
CA ASP A 217 7.79 -0.85 -8.64
C ASP A 217 7.94 -1.46 -7.25
N TYR A 218 6.87 -1.36 -6.45
CA TYR A 218 6.78 -1.96 -5.13
C TYR A 218 5.33 -2.04 -4.61
N PRO A 219 4.84 -3.22 -4.18
CA PRO A 219 5.55 -4.50 -4.11
C PRO A 219 5.65 -5.13 -5.50
N MET A 220 6.35 -6.26 -5.65
CA MET A 220 6.44 -6.95 -6.94
C MET A 220 5.50 -8.16 -6.99
N GLY A 221 5.01 -8.47 -8.18
CA GLY A 221 4.30 -9.69 -8.52
C GLY A 221 2.87 -9.70 -8.00
N ASP A 222 2.38 -10.91 -7.71
CA ASP A 222 1.05 -11.06 -7.14
C ASP A 222 0.97 -10.39 -5.75
N GLU A 223 -0.02 -9.52 -5.60
CA GLU A 223 -0.27 -8.77 -4.36
C GLU A 223 -1.37 -9.36 -3.49
N THR A 224 -2.06 -10.42 -3.95
CA THR A 224 -3.27 -10.96 -3.32
C THR A 224 -3.06 -11.46 -1.89
N GLN A 225 -1.86 -11.92 -1.57
CA GLN A 225 -1.49 -12.43 -0.24
C GLN A 225 -0.57 -11.47 0.54
N ARG A 226 -0.31 -10.26 0.02
CA ARG A 226 0.57 -9.29 0.69
C ARG A 226 -0.02 -8.82 2.00
N ARG A 227 0.87 -8.51 2.95
CA ARG A 227 0.45 -7.99 4.25
C ARG A 227 -0.30 -6.68 4.05
N LYS A 228 -1.39 -6.49 4.80
CA LYS A 228 -2.14 -5.23 4.84
C LYS A 228 -2.19 -4.69 6.26
N THR A 229 -2.18 -3.38 6.38
CA THR A 229 -2.42 -2.64 7.61
C THR A 229 -3.81 -2.06 7.55
N VAL A 230 -4.58 -2.26 8.62
CA VAL A 230 -5.89 -1.63 8.79
C VAL A 230 -5.75 -0.54 9.84
N ALA A 231 -6.14 0.67 9.50
CA ALA A 231 -6.15 1.80 10.44
C ALA A 231 -7.56 2.34 10.58
N GLN A 232 -8.02 2.53 11.81
CA GLN A 232 -9.23 3.26 12.13
C GLN A 232 -8.83 4.66 12.61
N ARG A 233 -9.51 5.70 12.12
CA ARG A 233 -9.16 7.09 12.42
C ARG A 233 -10.35 7.88 12.92
N GLN A 234 -10.07 8.77 13.87
CA GLN A 234 -10.94 9.86 14.30
C GLN A 234 -10.12 11.16 14.33
N VAL A 235 -10.74 12.30 14.03
CA VAL A 235 -10.12 13.63 14.15
C VAL A 235 -10.81 14.38 15.27
N GLY A 236 -10.05 14.85 16.26
CA GLY A 236 -10.57 15.54 17.42
C GLY A 236 -9.49 15.80 18.47
N LYS A 237 -9.88 16.43 19.59
CA LYS A 237 -9.01 16.58 20.77
C LYS A 237 -8.89 15.29 21.59
N GLU A 238 -9.86 14.40 21.41
CA GLU A 238 -9.94 13.09 22.04
C GLU A 238 -10.39 12.06 20.98
N ALA A 239 -10.01 10.81 21.17
CA ALA A 239 -10.45 9.70 20.33
C ALA A 239 -10.76 8.47 21.20
N ARG A 240 -11.82 7.75 20.84
CA ARG A 240 -12.23 6.51 21.53
C ARG A 240 -12.57 5.48 20.48
N PHE A 241 -12.08 4.26 20.67
CA PHE A 241 -12.30 3.17 19.73
C PHE A 241 -12.73 1.93 20.49
N LEU A 242 -13.82 1.32 20.03
CA LEU A 242 -14.23 -0.01 20.48
C LEU A 242 -14.15 -0.95 19.29
N THR A 243 -13.32 -1.98 19.41
CA THR A 243 -13.07 -2.97 18.36
C THR A 243 -13.09 -4.35 18.97
N VAL A 244 -13.83 -5.27 18.34
CA VAL A 244 -13.82 -6.70 18.69
C VAL A 244 -13.06 -7.44 17.60
N ILE A 245 -11.92 -8.04 17.98
CA ILE A 245 -11.09 -8.85 17.09
C ILE A 245 -11.37 -10.32 17.41
N GLU A 246 -11.73 -11.07 16.39
CA GLU A 246 -12.04 -12.49 16.48
C GLU A 246 -11.10 -13.28 15.56
N PRO A 247 -10.00 -13.85 16.09
CA PRO A 247 -9.26 -14.88 15.37
C PRO A 247 -10.02 -16.21 15.41
N PHE A 248 -10.05 -16.92 14.28
CA PHE A 248 -10.67 -18.23 14.18
C PHE A 248 -9.99 -19.11 13.11
N GLU A 249 -10.05 -20.43 13.30
CA GLU A 249 -9.54 -21.38 12.31
C GLU A 249 -10.62 -21.66 11.24
N SER A 250 -11.66 -22.43 11.60
CA SER A 250 -12.68 -22.89 10.65
C SER A 250 -14.01 -22.15 10.74
N GLN A 251 -14.41 -21.75 11.96
CA GLN A 251 -15.72 -21.14 12.20
C GLN A 251 -15.60 -19.97 13.16
N ARG A 252 -16.22 -18.85 12.79
CA ARG A 252 -16.48 -17.74 13.71
C ARG A 252 -17.50 -18.14 14.76
N VAL A 253 -17.32 -17.65 15.97
CA VAL A 253 -18.22 -17.77 17.12
C VAL A 253 -18.96 -16.47 17.41
N VAL A 254 -18.49 -15.30 16.95
CA VAL A 254 -19.21 -14.03 17.10
C VAL A 254 -20.30 -13.91 16.03
N VAL A 255 -21.55 -13.90 16.48
CA VAL A 255 -22.71 -13.61 15.62
C VAL A 255 -22.82 -12.11 15.40
N ARG A 256 -22.74 -11.35 16.49
CA ARG A 256 -22.95 -9.91 16.49
C ARG A 256 -22.13 -9.25 17.58
N ALA A 257 -21.52 -8.12 17.25
CA ALA A 257 -20.90 -7.23 18.22
C ALA A 257 -21.46 -5.82 18.01
N GLN A 258 -21.76 -5.12 19.10
CA GLN A 258 -22.27 -3.75 19.05
C GLN A 258 -21.77 -2.94 20.25
N ALA A 259 -21.39 -1.68 19.99
CA ALA A 259 -21.23 -0.71 21.06
C ALA A 259 -22.62 -0.23 21.52
N ILE A 260 -22.83 -0.20 22.83
CA ILE A 260 -24.00 0.41 23.47
C ILE A 260 -23.67 1.88 23.78
N THR A 261 -22.47 2.12 24.28
CA THR A 261 -21.88 3.43 24.56
C THR A 261 -20.40 3.39 24.16
N PRO A 262 -19.64 4.51 24.24
CA PRO A 262 -18.20 4.48 24.01
C PRO A 262 -17.41 3.60 24.99
N ASP A 263 -18.05 3.17 26.08
CA ASP A 263 -17.42 2.47 27.21
C ASP A 263 -18.12 1.12 27.51
N LYS A 264 -19.12 0.74 26.70
CA LYS A 264 -19.88 -0.51 26.88
C LYS A 264 -20.17 -1.15 25.54
N LEU A 265 -19.87 -2.43 25.41
CA LEU A 265 -20.20 -3.23 24.23
C LEU A 265 -20.83 -4.58 24.59
N ARG A 266 -21.57 -5.12 23.64
CA ARG A 266 -22.26 -6.41 23.76
C ARG A 266 -21.86 -7.31 22.59
N VAL A 267 -21.45 -8.54 22.91
CA VAL A 267 -21.07 -9.58 21.94
C VAL A 267 -22.00 -10.78 22.11
N GLU A 268 -22.64 -11.20 21.02
CA GLU A 268 -23.47 -12.40 20.94
C GLU A 268 -22.69 -13.53 20.27
N LEU A 269 -22.65 -14.69 20.92
CA LEU A 269 -21.95 -15.88 20.44
C LEU A 269 -22.90 -16.90 19.82
N THR A 270 -22.38 -17.75 18.95
CA THR A 270 -23.13 -18.79 18.22
C THR A 270 -23.78 -19.82 19.12
N ASP A 271 -23.29 -20.00 20.34
CA ASP A 271 -23.80 -20.94 21.34
C ASP A 271 -24.82 -20.32 22.32
N GLY A 272 -25.37 -19.15 21.97
CA GLY A 272 -26.37 -18.43 22.77
C GLY A 272 -25.80 -17.65 23.95
N ARG A 273 -24.48 -17.70 24.19
CA ARG A 273 -23.86 -16.82 25.20
C ARG A 273 -23.86 -15.37 24.74
N VAL A 274 -23.97 -14.48 25.70
CA VAL A 274 -23.86 -13.04 25.53
C VAL A 274 -22.83 -12.50 26.51
N GLN A 275 -21.84 -11.80 25.98
CA GLN A 275 -20.85 -11.08 26.77
C GLN A 275 -21.21 -9.60 26.80
N GLN A 276 -21.35 -9.03 28.00
CA GLN A 276 -21.35 -7.59 28.21
C GLN A 276 -19.97 -7.18 28.72
N ILE A 277 -19.38 -6.21 28.04
CA ILE A 277 -18.06 -5.68 28.37
C ILE A 277 -18.23 -4.21 28.70
N GLU A 278 -17.81 -3.84 29.91
CA GLU A 278 -17.86 -2.47 30.42
C GLU A 278 -16.44 -2.03 30.78
N ILE A 279 -16.09 -0.82 30.36
CA ILE A 279 -14.81 -0.18 30.61
C ILE A 279 -15.09 1.06 31.45
N HIS A 280 -14.35 1.24 32.55
CA HIS A 280 -14.52 2.38 33.43
C HIS A 280 -13.24 3.20 33.50
N ASN A 281 -13.42 4.50 33.72
CA ASN A 281 -12.36 5.47 33.97
C ASN A 281 -11.28 5.56 32.86
N LEU A 282 -11.64 5.24 31.61
CA LEU A 282 -10.73 5.37 30.46
C LEU A 282 -10.30 6.83 30.18
N GLN A 283 -11.08 7.81 30.66
CA GLN A 283 -10.78 9.25 30.60
C GLN A 283 -10.06 9.80 31.84
N GLY A 284 -9.73 8.94 32.81
CA GLY A 284 -9.08 9.35 34.06
C GLY A 284 -7.59 9.62 33.91
N ASP A 285 -6.88 9.58 35.03
CA ASP A 285 -5.41 9.73 35.13
C ASP A 285 -4.62 8.51 34.63
N GLY A 286 -5.31 7.46 34.19
CA GLY A 286 -4.71 6.20 33.72
C GLY A 286 -4.38 5.19 34.82
N HIS A 287 -4.57 5.51 36.09
CA HIS A 287 -4.18 4.62 37.21
C HIS A 287 -5.27 3.66 37.65
N ASN A 288 -6.55 4.01 37.43
CA ASN A 288 -7.70 3.22 37.88
C ASN A 288 -8.61 2.81 36.72
N ILE A 289 -8.03 2.45 35.57
CA ILE A 289 -8.81 1.90 34.44
C ILE A 289 -9.23 0.48 34.80
N THR A 290 -10.52 0.21 34.74
CA THR A 290 -11.06 -1.12 35.02
C THR A 290 -11.91 -1.63 33.87
N ALA A 291 -11.93 -2.94 33.68
CA ALA A 291 -12.79 -3.60 32.71
C ALA A 291 -13.52 -4.75 33.40
N THR A 292 -14.81 -4.86 33.13
CA THR A 292 -15.65 -5.97 33.58
C THR A 292 -16.23 -6.68 32.37
N ILE A 293 -16.10 -8.00 32.34
CA ILE A 293 -16.75 -8.87 31.36
C ILE A 293 -17.74 -9.75 32.11
N THR A 294 -19.03 -9.62 31.79
CA THR A 294 -20.08 -10.50 32.31
C THR A 294 -20.61 -11.37 31.18
N GLU A 295 -20.47 -12.68 31.32
CA GLU A 295 -20.96 -13.66 30.36
C GLU A 295 -22.26 -14.29 30.88
N THR A 296 -23.30 -14.27 30.04
CA THR A 296 -24.64 -14.76 30.37
C THR A 296 -25.13 -15.74 29.32
N ARG A 297 -26.04 -16.64 29.70
CA ARG A 297 -26.84 -17.47 28.78
C ARG A 297 -28.25 -17.57 29.35
N ASP A 298 -29.27 -17.36 28.51
CA ASP A 298 -30.69 -17.40 28.90
C ASP A 298 -31.00 -16.51 30.13
N GLY A 299 -30.38 -15.33 30.19
CA GLY A 299 -30.54 -14.37 31.30
C GLY A 299 -29.83 -14.74 32.61
N LYS A 300 -29.16 -15.89 32.68
CA LYS A 300 -28.37 -16.29 33.86
C LYS A 300 -26.89 -15.97 33.65
N GLN A 301 -26.28 -15.38 34.67
CA GLN A 301 -24.84 -15.15 34.68
C GLN A 301 -24.09 -16.48 34.81
N LEU A 302 -23.19 -16.74 33.87
CA LEU A 302 -22.31 -17.91 33.88
C LEU A 302 -21.01 -17.58 34.60
N ARG A 303 -20.42 -16.42 34.29
CA ARG A 303 -19.19 -15.91 34.91
C ARG A 303 -19.10 -14.40 34.79
N SER A 304 -18.29 -13.81 35.66
CA SER A 304 -17.88 -12.42 35.55
C SER A 304 -16.40 -12.30 35.91
N GLU A 305 -15.69 -11.51 35.11
CA GLU A 305 -14.27 -11.24 35.29
C GLU A 305 -14.09 -9.72 35.40
N THR A 306 -13.24 -9.27 36.32
CA THR A 306 -12.93 -7.84 36.52
C THR A 306 -11.44 -7.65 36.72
N THR A 307 -10.91 -6.53 36.22
CA THR A 307 -9.51 -6.13 36.46
C THR A 307 -9.33 -5.34 37.75
N GLU A 308 -10.40 -5.05 38.50
CA GLU A 308 -10.30 -4.42 39.82
C GLU A 308 -9.45 -5.28 40.77
N LYS A 309 -8.47 -4.67 41.42
CA LYS A 309 -7.73 -5.32 42.49
C LYS A 309 -8.67 -5.51 43.68
N LYS A 310 -8.88 -6.77 44.06
CA LYS A 310 -9.56 -7.14 45.31
C LYS A 310 -8.69 -6.85 46.53
#